data_AF-A0A932DNU6-F1
#
_entry.id   AF-A0A932DNU6-F1
#
_cell.length_a   1.000
_cell.length_b   1.000
_cell.length_c   1.000
_cell.angle_alpha   90.00
_cell.angle_beta   90.00
_cell.angle_gamma   90.00
#
_symmetry.space_group_name_H-M   'P 1'
#
loop_
_entity.id
_entity.type
_entity.pdbx_description
1 polymer ?
#
loop_
_entity_poly.entity_id
_entity_poly.type
_entity_poly.pdbx_seq_one_letter_code
_entity_poly.pdbx_strand_id
1 'polypeptide(L)'
;MNRLAKIFVVLFYVSCSCPEEDGAVIADVSSFGKDAAASVDTTVADMNGQLGLCYVAEDGTPCDDENACTTGDECEDGHCIGATSVVCKSDSACVPTSCDPQTGCLIGETLPDGSACSLACHVEAYCEAGDCLPAQGSKVQCPKSENPCVDHLECDSANGQCTIQIFKPEGASCDTDVNTCTLETCDGNGLCAAQGKNDCAGLKAIDPCWAYQCLPGKGCVKQPGVFFFSLSCDDGSPCTINDECQLSEGGLGGCKGTPLKTNDGNPCTSDSCVAGEVLHEPINGAPCDDGNPCSVSVCEGKICVYYSPSDCTDGNPCTDDACSDTSGCVYFVNDGNPCDDGNPCTSDFCKQGVGCEAEVLVATPCEDGSLCSLEDFCFAGVCQPGAKSLGCTDGNPCTDDACQPAKGCVFTNNAKPCDDGSACTEGSFCKNGSCSGYAVLKTCLDNNSCTEDICTPLIPDCVFPTKTDGVPCGGDKICLSGVCL
;
A
#
# COMPACT_ATOMS: atom_id res chain seq x y z
N MET A 1 37.64 -56.28 20.49
CA MET A 1 37.71 -56.81 21.87
C MET A 1 36.91 -58.10 21.89
N ASN A 2 37.54 -59.18 22.36
CA ASN A 2 37.04 -60.53 22.73
C ASN A 2 36.30 -61.37 21.66
N ARG A 3 36.91 -62.41 21.05
CA ARG A 3 37.19 -63.78 21.58
C ARG A 3 35.88 -64.55 21.83
N LEU A 4 35.57 -65.73 21.28
CA LEU A 4 36.35 -66.95 21.08
C LEU A 4 35.65 -67.92 20.09
N ALA A 5 36.46 -68.71 19.38
CA ALA A 5 36.09 -69.92 18.67
C ALA A 5 35.87 -71.13 19.62
N LYS A 6 35.13 -72.17 19.20
CA LYS A 6 35.59 -73.59 19.09
C LYS A 6 34.46 -74.54 18.64
N ILE A 7 34.51 -75.16 17.44
CA ILE A 7 35.08 -76.47 17.01
C ILE A 7 34.38 -77.74 17.58
N PHE A 8 33.92 -78.65 16.68
CA PHE A 8 34.23 -80.11 16.50
C PHE A 8 33.01 -80.83 15.86
N VAL A 9 33.07 -81.36 14.61
CA VAL A 9 33.60 -82.70 14.17
C VAL A 9 32.60 -83.82 14.58
N VAL A 10 32.14 -84.80 13.79
CA VAL A 10 32.68 -85.50 12.60
C VAL A 10 31.58 -86.35 11.93
N LEU A 11 31.70 -86.61 10.63
CA LEU A 11 31.06 -87.74 9.93
C LEU A 11 31.61 -89.08 10.45
N PHE A 12 30.83 -90.16 10.48
CA PHE A 12 31.07 -91.40 9.72
C PHE A 12 30.14 -92.56 10.19
N TYR A 13 29.30 -93.02 9.26
CA TYR A 13 29.03 -94.40 8.82
C TYR A 13 28.63 -95.55 9.78
N VAL A 14 27.97 -96.52 9.13
CA VAL A 14 27.85 -97.97 9.40
C VAL A 14 26.47 -98.35 9.99
N SER A 15 25.68 -99.30 9.51
CA SER A 15 25.61 -100.15 8.31
C SER A 15 24.35 -101.04 8.45
N CYS A 16 23.94 -101.67 7.34
CA CYS A 16 23.15 -102.91 7.22
C CYS A 16 21.63 -102.82 7.42
N SER A 17 20.78 -103.61 6.74
CA SER A 17 20.83 -104.46 5.53
C SER A 17 19.51 -105.25 5.50
N CYS A 18 18.86 -105.31 4.32
CA CYS A 18 17.95 -106.36 3.81
C CYS A 18 16.61 -106.65 4.55
N PRO A 19 15.62 -107.36 3.94
CA PRO A 19 15.55 -107.94 2.59
C PRO A 19 14.25 -107.63 1.79
N GLU A 20 14.30 -108.04 0.52
CA GLU A 20 13.22 -108.28 -0.44
C GLU A 20 12.19 -109.30 0.08
N GLU A 21 10.93 -109.22 -0.37
CA GLU A 21 10.30 -110.22 -1.26
C GLU A 21 8.79 -109.96 -1.50
N ASP A 22 8.44 -110.04 -2.79
CA ASP A 22 7.27 -110.66 -3.40
C ASP A 22 5.82 -110.32 -2.98
N GLY A 23 5.00 -110.07 -4.01
CA GLY A 23 3.58 -110.41 -3.94
C GLY A 23 2.64 -109.55 -4.76
N ALA A 24 2.80 -109.55 -6.09
CA ALA A 24 1.81 -109.01 -7.03
C ALA A 24 0.43 -109.65 -6.85
N VAL A 25 -0.67 -108.88 -6.93
CA VAL A 25 -1.81 -109.20 -7.80
C VAL A 25 -2.49 -107.90 -8.24
N ILE A 26 -2.40 -107.63 -9.54
CA ILE A 26 -3.28 -106.75 -10.29
C ILE A 26 -4.60 -107.48 -10.58
N ALA A 27 -5.73 -106.85 -10.28
CA ALA A 27 -7.03 -107.20 -10.88
C ALA A 27 -7.83 -105.92 -11.13
N ASP A 28 -7.86 -105.59 -12.41
CA ASP A 28 -8.61 -104.57 -13.12
C ASP A 28 -10.13 -104.67 -12.86
N VAL A 29 -10.79 -103.55 -12.57
CA VAL A 29 -12.16 -103.34 -13.03
C VAL A 29 -12.33 -101.89 -13.47
N SER A 30 -12.62 -101.76 -14.75
CA SER A 30 -12.87 -100.55 -15.49
C SER A 30 -14.27 -99.98 -15.26
N SER A 31 -14.32 -98.64 -15.34
CA SER A 31 -15.38 -97.81 -15.94
C SER A 31 -16.52 -97.22 -15.08
N PHE A 32 -16.83 -95.96 -15.46
CA PHE A 32 -17.88 -95.02 -15.02
C PHE A 32 -17.58 -94.30 -13.69
N GLY A 33 -17.57 -92.97 -13.57
CA GLY A 33 -18.11 -91.91 -14.40
C GLY A 33 -18.95 -90.98 -13.50
N LYS A 34 -18.36 -89.82 -13.17
CA LYS A 34 -18.94 -88.50 -12.79
C LYS A 34 -20.25 -88.40 -11.98
N ASP A 35 -20.12 -87.60 -10.92
CA ASP A 35 -21.10 -86.68 -10.32
C ASP A 35 -22.24 -87.28 -9.47
N ALA A 36 -22.02 -87.29 -8.15
CA ALA A 36 -22.99 -86.82 -7.15
C ALA A 36 -22.29 -86.73 -5.79
N ALA A 37 -22.03 -85.51 -5.33
CA ALA A 37 -21.67 -85.22 -3.95
C ALA A 37 -22.82 -85.67 -3.04
N ALA A 38 -22.60 -86.76 -2.32
CA ALA A 38 -23.42 -87.19 -1.20
C ALA A 38 -22.48 -87.42 -0.02
N SER A 39 -22.62 -86.55 0.97
CA SER A 39 -22.17 -86.65 2.36
C SER A 39 -20.94 -87.55 2.60
N VAL A 40 -19.76 -86.91 2.64
CA VAL A 40 -18.67 -87.48 3.44
C VAL A 40 -19.17 -87.46 4.88
N ASP A 41 -19.39 -88.65 5.40
CA ASP A 41 -19.65 -88.93 6.81
C ASP A 41 -18.39 -88.54 7.60
N THR A 42 -18.33 -87.28 8.03
CA THR A 42 -17.36 -86.80 9.03
C THR A 42 -17.81 -87.26 10.41
N THR A 43 -17.60 -88.54 10.70
CA THR A 43 -17.55 -89.02 12.07
C THR A 43 -16.33 -89.91 12.26
N VAL A 44 -15.17 -89.31 12.57
CA VAL A 44 -14.29 -89.96 13.57
C VAL A 44 -14.89 -89.61 14.94
N ALA A 45 -16.06 -90.18 15.21
CA ALA A 45 -16.51 -90.34 16.57
C ALA A 45 -15.87 -91.64 17.08
N ASP A 46 -15.31 -91.59 18.30
CA ASP A 46 -15.09 -92.79 19.12
C ASP A 46 -16.35 -93.69 19.03
N MET A 47 -16.17 -95.01 19.12
CA MET A 47 -17.24 -96.00 19.31
C MET A 47 -18.24 -95.68 20.47
N ASN A 48 -18.06 -94.59 21.23
CA ASN A 48 -18.99 -94.03 22.22
C ASN A 48 -19.61 -92.65 21.90
N GLY A 49 -19.34 -92.03 20.75
CA GLY A 49 -20.09 -90.85 20.26
C GLY A 49 -19.87 -89.52 21.00
N GLN A 50 -18.67 -89.25 21.54
CA GLN A 50 -18.35 -87.97 22.18
C GLN A 50 -17.57 -87.04 21.23
N LEU A 51 -18.04 -85.80 21.08
CA LEU A 51 -17.66 -84.84 20.02
C LEU A 51 -16.36 -84.07 20.35
N GLY A 52 -15.55 -83.75 19.32
CA GLY A 52 -14.38 -82.86 19.38
C GLY A 52 -13.00 -83.48 19.66
N LEU A 53 -12.87 -84.82 19.69
CA LEU A 53 -11.64 -85.52 20.11
C LEU A 53 -11.22 -86.59 19.09
N CYS A 54 -9.92 -86.67 18.78
CA CYS A 54 -9.34 -87.55 17.75
C CYS A 54 -8.16 -88.39 18.28
N TYR A 55 -8.17 -88.79 19.55
CA TYR A 55 -7.06 -89.46 20.27
C TYR A 55 -6.49 -90.76 19.66
N VAL A 56 -7.13 -91.34 18.65
CA VAL A 56 -6.67 -92.56 17.96
C VAL A 56 -6.26 -92.32 16.51
N ALA A 57 -6.31 -91.07 16.04
CA ALA A 57 -5.96 -90.68 14.69
C ALA A 57 -4.56 -90.03 14.66
N GLU A 58 -3.83 -90.20 13.55
CA GLU A 58 -2.54 -89.52 13.34
C GLU A 58 -2.74 -88.03 13.05
N ASP A 59 -1.74 -87.19 13.34
CA ASP A 59 -1.81 -85.76 13.05
C ASP A 59 -2.07 -85.49 11.56
N GLY A 60 -2.92 -84.51 11.26
CA GLY A 60 -3.35 -84.19 9.89
C GLY A 60 -4.51 -85.04 9.37
N THR A 61 -5.05 -85.96 10.18
CA THR A 61 -6.30 -86.64 9.82
C THR A 61 -7.48 -85.65 9.85
N PRO A 62 -8.33 -85.63 8.80
CA PRO A 62 -9.51 -84.75 8.79
C PRO A 62 -10.45 -85.08 9.94
N CYS A 63 -10.86 -84.06 10.67
CA CYS A 63 -11.84 -84.13 11.75
C CYS A 63 -12.76 -82.90 11.68
N ASP A 64 -13.70 -82.79 12.62
CA ASP A 64 -14.58 -81.63 12.77
C ASP A 64 -14.55 -81.21 14.24
N ASP A 65 -14.18 -79.96 14.51
CA ASP A 65 -14.12 -79.38 15.86
C ASP A 65 -15.44 -78.73 16.29
N GLU A 66 -16.50 -78.92 15.48
CA GLU A 66 -17.83 -78.32 15.57
C GLU A 66 -17.84 -76.79 15.50
N ASN A 67 -16.71 -76.17 15.15
CA ASN A 67 -16.62 -74.74 14.95
C ASN A 67 -16.97 -74.41 13.50
N ALA A 68 -18.19 -73.93 13.28
CA ALA A 68 -18.68 -73.52 11.96
C ALA A 68 -17.88 -72.37 11.30
N CYS A 69 -16.92 -71.78 12.01
CA CYS A 69 -16.01 -70.75 11.53
C CYS A 69 -14.65 -71.26 11.10
N THR A 70 -14.42 -72.56 11.18
CA THR A 70 -13.23 -73.23 10.65
C THR A 70 -13.66 -74.30 9.66
N THR A 71 -12.80 -74.56 8.68
CA THR A 71 -13.03 -75.58 7.66
C THR A 71 -11.74 -76.30 7.36
N GLY A 72 -11.89 -77.59 7.02
CA GLY A 72 -10.76 -78.47 6.75
C GLY A 72 -9.99 -78.78 8.02
N ASP A 73 -10.68 -79.00 9.14
CA ASP A 73 -10.09 -79.16 10.46
C ASP A 73 -9.29 -80.47 10.54
N GLU A 74 -8.18 -80.41 11.26
CA GLU A 74 -7.19 -81.49 11.29
C GLU A 74 -6.89 -81.90 12.73
N CYS A 75 -6.61 -83.19 12.92
CA CYS A 75 -6.21 -83.71 14.22
C CYS A 75 -4.78 -83.25 14.54
N GLU A 76 -4.57 -82.72 15.75
CA GLU A 76 -3.24 -82.46 16.33
C GLU A 76 -3.23 -82.92 17.78
N ASP A 77 -2.31 -83.82 18.15
CA ASP A 77 -2.15 -84.34 19.52
C ASP A 77 -3.47 -84.88 20.13
N GLY A 78 -4.27 -85.55 19.30
CA GLY A 78 -5.53 -86.18 19.70
C GLY A 78 -6.71 -85.22 19.91
N HIS A 79 -6.57 -83.95 19.54
CA HIS A 79 -7.66 -82.96 19.53
C HIS A 79 -7.87 -82.44 18.11
N CYS A 80 -9.13 -82.15 17.75
CA CYS A 80 -9.41 -81.53 16.47
C CYS A 80 -9.14 -80.02 16.56
N ILE A 81 -8.35 -79.47 15.63
CA ILE A 81 -8.05 -78.05 15.55
C ILE A 81 -8.50 -77.46 14.21
N GLY A 82 -9.15 -76.31 14.26
CA GLY A 82 -9.59 -75.61 13.06
C GLY A 82 -8.45 -75.11 12.18
N ALA A 83 -8.46 -75.43 10.88
CA ALA A 83 -7.36 -75.11 9.96
C ALA A 83 -7.54 -73.76 9.25
N THR A 84 -8.59 -73.62 8.44
CA THR A 84 -8.85 -72.40 7.67
C THR A 84 -10.05 -71.64 8.22
N SER A 85 -9.84 -70.40 8.68
CA SER A 85 -10.93 -69.55 9.14
C SER A 85 -11.87 -69.15 7.99
N VAL A 86 -13.17 -69.33 8.20
CA VAL A 86 -14.22 -68.92 7.28
C VAL A 86 -14.28 -67.39 7.23
N VAL A 87 -14.07 -66.84 6.03
CA VAL A 87 -14.23 -65.40 5.78
C VAL A 87 -15.68 -65.13 5.38
N CYS A 88 -16.44 -64.59 6.32
CA CYS A 88 -17.82 -64.21 6.08
C CYS A 88 -17.90 -62.99 5.15
N LYS A 89 -18.66 -63.12 4.06
CA LYS A 89 -18.80 -62.06 3.05
C LYS A 89 -20.21 -61.48 3.10
N SER A 90 -20.28 -60.16 3.00
CA SER A 90 -21.49 -59.40 2.69
C SER A 90 -21.26 -58.65 1.38
N ASP A 91 -22.35 -58.30 0.69
CA ASP A 91 -22.30 -57.55 -0.58
C ASP A 91 -21.94 -56.07 -0.38
N SER A 92 -21.83 -55.59 0.86
CA SER A 92 -21.52 -54.20 1.19
C SER A 92 -20.53 -54.10 2.35
N ALA A 93 -19.49 -53.27 2.17
CA ALA A 93 -18.52 -52.93 3.21
C ALA A 93 -19.13 -52.22 4.44
N CYS A 94 -20.39 -51.79 4.35
CA CYS A 94 -21.15 -51.17 5.44
C CYS A 94 -21.99 -52.15 6.25
N VAL A 95 -21.94 -53.43 5.90
CA VAL A 95 -22.58 -54.52 6.64
C VAL A 95 -21.48 -55.41 7.20
N PRO A 96 -21.09 -55.21 8.47
CA PRO A 96 -19.99 -55.96 9.07
C PRO A 96 -20.41 -57.42 9.18
N THR A 97 -19.50 -58.32 8.82
CA THR A 97 -19.68 -59.74 9.01
C THR A 97 -18.81 -60.20 10.17
N SER A 98 -19.31 -61.17 10.91
CA SER A 98 -18.56 -61.86 11.94
C SER A 98 -18.84 -63.35 11.82
N CYS A 99 -17.98 -64.18 12.39
CA CYS A 99 -18.22 -65.60 12.42
C CYS A 99 -18.42 -66.05 13.87
N ASP A 100 -19.58 -66.66 14.13
CA ASP A 100 -19.91 -67.27 15.40
C ASP A 100 -19.61 -68.78 15.35
N PRO A 101 -18.77 -69.31 16.25
CA PRO A 101 -18.35 -70.70 16.19
C PRO A 101 -19.46 -71.75 16.18
N GLN A 102 -20.66 -71.45 16.68
CA GLN A 102 -21.76 -72.41 16.72
C GLN A 102 -22.72 -72.28 15.54
N THR A 103 -22.88 -71.06 15.02
CA THR A 103 -23.91 -70.74 14.03
C THR A 103 -23.35 -70.32 12.67
N GLY A 104 -22.03 -70.18 12.57
CA GLY A 104 -21.31 -69.82 11.36
C GLY A 104 -21.34 -68.33 11.08
N CYS A 105 -21.40 -67.95 9.80
CA CYS A 105 -21.34 -66.55 9.41
C CYS A 105 -22.59 -65.77 9.84
N LEU A 106 -22.36 -64.79 10.71
CA LEU A 106 -23.33 -63.82 11.14
C LEU A 106 -23.16 -62.52 10.35
N ILE A 107 -24.28 -62.07 9.79
CA ILE A 107 -24.39 -60.73 9.20
C ILE A 107 -24.79 -59.79 10.33
N GLY A 108 -23.93 -58.82 10.62
CA GLY A 108 -24.18 -57.80 11.63
C GLY A 108 -25.22 -56.77 11.17
N GLU A 109 -25.65 -55.91 12.10
CA GLU A 109 -26.51 -54.78 11.75
C GLU A 109 -25.79 -53.81 10.81
N THR A 110 -26.53 -53.20 9.89
CA THR A 110 -26.03 -52.15 9.00
C THR A 110 -25.40 -51.04 9.83
N LEU A 111 -24.16 -50.65 9.49
CA LEU A 111 -23.50 -49.53 10.16
C LEU A 111 -24.34 -48.25 10.05
N PRO A 112 -24.35 -47.41 11.09
CA PRO A 112 -25.03 -46.12 11.04
C PRO A 112 -24.51 -45.25 9.89
N ASP A 113 -25.40 -44.41 9.35
CA ASP A 113 -25.03 -43.42 8.35
C ASP A 113 -23.86 -42.54 8.84
N GLY A 114 -22.86 -42.35 7.97
CA GLY A 114 -21.62 -41.64 8.26
C GLY A 114 -20.49 -42.51 8.82
N SER A 115 -20.70 -43.82 9.02
CA SER A 115 -19.62 -44.73 9.40
C SER A 115 -18.60 -44.88 8.28
N ALA A 116 -17.31 -44.95 8.61
CA ALA A 116 -16.25 -45.12 7.61
C ALA A 116 -16.32 -46.53 6.97
N CYS A 117 -16.13 -46.59 5.64
CA CYS A 117 -16.03 -47.83 4.89
C CYS A 117 -14.92 -47.72 3.83
N SER A 118 -14.53 -48.85 3.23
CA SER A 118 -13.49 -48.88 2.19
C SER A 118 -14.11 -49.03 0.80
N LEU A 119 -13.81 -48.08 -0.08
CA LEU A 119 -14.25 -48.08 -1.47
C LEU A 119 -13.04 -47.93 -2.39
N ALA A 120 -12.91 -48.83 -3.38
CA ALA A 120 -11.81 -48.77 -4.33
C ALA A 120 -11.81 -47.42 -5.08
N CYS A 121 -10.62 -46.88 -5.34
CA CYS A 121 -10.43 -45.58 -5.99
C CYS A 121 -10.90 -44.35 -5.22
N HIS A 122 -11.22 -44.52 -3.94
CA HIS A 122 -11.54 -43.42 -3.04
C HIS A 122 -10.73 -43.52 -1.74
N VAL A 123 -10.06 -42.45 -1.35
CA VAL A 123 -9.28 -42.39 -0.10
C VAL A 123 -10.16 -42.22 1.14
N GLU A 124 -11.41 -41.81 0.94
CA GLU A 124 -12.42 -41.62 1.97
C GLU A 124 -13.80 -42.04 1.43
N ALA A 125 -14.52 -42.87 2.18
CA ALA A 125 -15.87 -43.30 1.89
C ALA A 125 -16.66 -43.52 3.19
N TYR A 126 -17.98 -43.39 3.11
CA TYR A 126 -18.88 -43.50 4.26
C TYR A 126 -20.13 -44.31 3.92
N CYS A 127 -20.74 -44.88 4.95
CA CYS A 127 -21.98 -45.62 4.84
C CYS A 127 -23.17 -44.67 4.76
N GLU A 128 -24.07 -44.92 3.81
CA GLU A 128 -25.37 -44.26 3.72
C GLU A 128 -26.41 -45.30 3.27
N ALA A 129 -27.46 -45.49 4.06
CA ALA A 129 -28.51 -46.47 3.80
C ALA A 129 -28.01 -47.92 3.55
N GLY A 130 -26.85 -48.29 4.13
CA GLY A 130 -26.24 -49.60 3.98
C GLY A 130 -25.28 -49.75 2.78
N ASP A 131 -25.12 -48.71 1.95
CA ASP A 131 -24.17 -48.67 0.84
C ASP A 131 -22.92 -47.86 1.21
N CYS A 132 -21.76 -48.24 0.67
CA CYS A 132 -20.51 -47.50 0.85
C CYS A 132 -20.34 -46.47 -0.27
N LEU A 133 -20.52 -45.19 0.04
CA LEU A 133 -20.48 -44.08 -0.91
C LEU A 133 -19.20 -43.25 -0.77
N PRO A 134 -18.67 -42.70 -1.88
CA PRO A 134 -17.46 -41.89 -1.83
C PRO A 134 -17.70 -40.50 -1.21
N ALA A 135 -16.74 -40.02 -0.42
CA ALA A 135 -16.73 -38.62 0.02
C ALA A 135 -16.41 -37.68 -1.16
N GLN A 136 -16.90 -36.43 -1.12
CA GLN A 136 -16.55 -35.46 -2.16
C GLN A 136 -15.04 -35.19 -2.18
N GLY A 137 -14.43 -35.24 -3.37
CA GLY A 137 -12.99 -35.03 -3.54
C GLY A 137 -12.11 -36.20 -3.12
N SER A 138 -12.69 -37.34 -2.71
CA SER A 138 -11.95 -38.53 -2.26
C SER A 138 -11.32 -39.36 -3.38
N LYS A 139 -11.53 -39.02 -4.65
CA LYS A 139 -11.01 -39.81 -5.79
C LYS A 139 -9.48 -39.91 -5.68
N VAL A 140 -8.96 -41.14 -5.72
CA VAL A 140 -7.53 -41.43 -5.70
C VAL A 140 -6.83 -40.62 -6.79
N GLN A 141 -5.87 -39.80 -6.38
CA GLN A 141 -5.02 -39.05 -7.29
C GLN A 141 -3.87 -39.93 -7.72
N CYS A 142 -3.89 -40.34 -8.98
CA CYS A 142 -2.86 -41.21 -9.52
C CYS A 142 -1.58 -40.45 -9.83
N PRO A 143 -0.41 -41.09 -9.64
CA PRO A 143 0.86 -40.47 -9.99
C PRO A 143 0.95 -40.24 -11.51
N LYS A 144 1.78 -39.28 -11.89
CA LYS A 144 2.10 -39.04 -13.30
C LYS A 144 2.89 -40.25 -13.84
N SER A 145 2.54 -40.69 -15.05
CA SER A 145 3.28 -41.75 -15.74
C SER A 145 4.67 -41.27 -16.16
N GLU A 146 5.65 -42.18 -16.12
CA GLU A 146 7.00 -41.94 -16.68
C GLU A 146 7.02 -42.02 -18.22
N ASN A 147 6.01 -42.64 -18.84
CA ASN A 147 5.87 -42.67 -20.29
C ASN A 147 5.30 -41.33 -20.79
N PRO A 148 6.02 -40.58 -21.66
CA PRO A 148 5.59 -39.27 -22.15
C PRO A 148 4.35 -39.31 -23.04
N CYS A 149 3.95 -40.49 -23.54
CA CYS A 149 2.73 -40.72 -24.31
C CYS A 149 1.53 -41.19 -23.48
N VAL A 150 1.70 -41.34 -22.16
CA VAL A 150 0.58 -41.48 -21.24
C VAL A 150 0.23 -40.08 -20.73
N ASP A 151 -1.03 -39.68 -20.94
CA ASP A 151 -1.56 -38.41 -20.48
C ASP A 151 -1.72 -38.44 -18.95
N HIS A 152 -2.45 -39.43 -18.43
CA HIS A 152 -2.60 -39.67 -17.00
C HIS A 152 -2.91 -41.14 -16.71
N LEU A 153 -2.73 -41.53 -15.46
CA LEU A 153 -3.18 -42.82 -14.94
C LEU A 153 -4.56 -42.65 -14.30
N GLU A 154 -5.45 -43.60 -14.55
CA GLU A 154 -6.71 -43.74 -13.83
C GLU A 154 -6.65 -44.91 -12.85
N CYS A 155 -7.45 -44.80 -11.79
CA CYS A 155 -7.57 -45.86 -10.80
C CYS A 155 -8.52 -46.95 -11.29
N ASP A 156 -8.08 -48.20 -11.17
CA ASP A 156 -8.85 -49.40 -11.47
C ASP A 156 -9.79 -49.75 -10.32
N SER A 157 -11.10 -49.67 -10.59
CA SER A 157 -12.16 -49.95 -9.61
C SER A 157 -12.14 -51.37 -9.03
N ALA A 158 -11.47 -52.34 -9.67
CA ALA A 158 -11.41 -53.71 -9.18
C ALA A 158 -10.40 -53.93 -8.04
N ASN A 159 -9.32 -53.14 -8.01
CA ASN A 159 -8.21 -53.33 -7.08
C ASN A 159 -7.77 -52.03 -6.38
N GLY A 160 -8.31 -50.88 -6.76
CA GLY A 160 -7.97 -49.57 -6.20
C GLY A 160 -6.59 -49.04 -6.60
N GLN A 161 -5.93 -49.64 -7.59
CA GLN A 161 -4.59 -49.25 -8.04
C GLN A 161 -4.62 -48.40 -9.31
N CYS A 162 -3.63 -47.52 -9.47
CA CYS A 162 -3.49 -46.65 -10.64
C CYS A 162 -2.83 -47.36 -11.83
N THR A 163 -3.55 -48.29 -12.43
CA THR A 163 -3.03 -49.17 -13.50
C THR A 163 -3.60 -48.84 -14.88
N ILE A 164 -4.69 -48.08 -14.97
CA ILE A 164 -5.33 -47.74 -16.24
C ILE A 164 -4.55 -46.59 -16.88
N GLN A 165 -3.97 -46.82 -18.05
CA GLN A 165 -3.23 -45.79 -18.79
C GLN A 165 -4.16 -45.11 -19.80
N ILE A 166 -4.24 -43.78 -19.71
CA ILE A 166 -4.91 -42.96 -20.73
C ILE A 166 -3.82 -42.37 -21.63
N PHE A 167 -3.82 -42.76 -22.90
CA PHE A 167 -2.82 -42.32 -23.86
C PHE A 167 -3.13 -40.94 -24.44
N LYS A 168 -2.07 -40.20 -24.76
CA LYS A 168 -2.18 -38.97 -25.54
C LYS A 168 -2.65 -39.28 -26.97
N PRO A 169 -3.34 -38.34 -27.64
CA PRO A 169 -3.77 -38.53 -29.02
C PRO A 169 -2.58 -38.71 -29.98
N GLU A 170 -2.84 -39.35 -31.12
CA GLU A 170 -1.86 -39.50 -32.19
C GLU A 170 -1.33 -38.11 -32.63
N GLY A 171 -0.02 -38.00 -32.82
CA GLY A 171 0.64 -36.75 -33.20
C GLY A 171 0.99 -35.83 -32.02
N ALA A 172 0.57 -36.14 -30.79
CA ALA A 172 1.02 -35.40 -29.61
C ALA A 172 2.54 -35.51 -29.46
N SER A 173 3.20 -34.40 -29.11
CA SER A 173 4.65 -34.39 -28.92
C SER A 173 5.04 -35.29 -27.74
N CYS A 174 6.04 -36.12 -27.97
CA CYS A 174 6.75 -36.86 -26.95
C CYS A 174 8.25 -36.72 -27.20
N ASP A 175 9.05 -36.98 -26.17
CA ASP A 175 10.49 -36.98 -26.29
C ASP A 175 11.00 -38.11 -25.40
N THR A 176 11.62 -39.10 -26.02
CA THR A 176 12.17 -40.28 -25.36
C THR A 176 13.69 -40.23 -25.25
N ASP A 177 14.33 -39.26 -25.88
CA ASP A 177 15.76 -39.05 -25.78
C ASP A 177 16.08 -37.60 -25.39
N VAL A 178 17.36 -37.24 -25.44
CA VAL A 178 17.82 -35.86 -25.18
C VAL A 178 18.02 -35.12 -26.51
N ASN A 179 17.67 -35.75 -27.63
CA ASN A 179 17.87 -35.24 -28.96
C ASN A 179 16.64 -34.47 -29.43
N THR A 180 16.59 -33.21 -29.00
CA THR A 180 15.61 -32.19 -29.43
C THR A 180 15.52 -31.93 -30.95
N CYS A 181 16.33 -32.60 -31.78
CA CYS A 181 16.34 -32.48 -33.24
C CYS A 181 15.59 -33.59 -33.97
N THR A 182 15.20 -34.65 -33.27
CA THR A 182 14.23 -35.63 -33.75
C THR A 182 12.85 -35.20 -33.29
N LEU A 183 11.89 -35.15 -34.20
CA LEU A 183 10.51 -34.92 -33.83
C LEU A 183 9.89 -36.28 -33.55
N GLU A 184 9.54 -36.53 -32.29
CA GLU A 184 8.89 -37.76 -31.87
C GLU A 184 7.44 -37.46 -31.50
N THR A 185 6.54 -38.31 -31.97
CA THR A 185 5.11 -38.18 -31.72
C THR A 185 4.53 -39.47 -31.18
N CYS A 186 3.49 -39.33 -30.37
CA CYS A 186 2.72 -40.46 -29.89
C CYS A 186 1.90 -41.07 -31.03
N ASP A 187 1.79 -42.39 -31.05
CA ASP A 187 0.99 -43.14 -32.02
C ASP A 187 -0.49 -43.32 -31.60
N GLY A 188 -0.90 -42.70 -30.48
CA GLY A 188 -2.22 -42.89 -29.88
C GLY A 188 -2.37 -44.15 -29.01
N ASN A 189 -1.37 -45.04 -28.99
CA ASN A 189 -1.35 -46.28 -28.22
C ASN A 189 -0.20 -46.31 -27.19
N GLY A 190 0.37 -45.15 -26.87
CA GLY A 190 1.40 -45.01 -25.86
C GLY A 190 2.83 -45.23 -26.35
N LEU A 191 3.05 -45.45 -27.65
CA LEU A 191 4.38 -45.50 -28.24
C LEU A 191 4.80 -44.10 -28.70
N CYS A 192 5.99 -43.68 -28.32
CA CYS A 192 6.65 -42.51 -28.88
C CYS A 192 7.55 -42.95 -30.04
N ALA A 193 7.33 -42.41 -31.23
CA ALA A 193 8.08 -42.79 -32.43
C ALA A 193 8.62 -41.56 -33.16
N ALA A 194 9.85 -41.64 -33.65
CA ALA A 194 10.48 -40.60 -34.46
C ALA A 194 9.77 -40.49 -35.82
N GLN A 195 9.12 -39.35 -36.08
CA GLN A 195 8.38 -39.07 -37.31
C GLN A 195 8.98 -37.93 -38.14
N GLY A 196 10.14 -37.39 -37.77
CA GLY A 196 10.79 -36.37 -38.58
C GLY A 196 12.04 -35.78 -37.95
N LYS A 197 12.51 -34.69 -38.56
CA LYS A 197 13.58 -33.84 -38.01
C LYS A 197 13.02 -32.46 -37.73
N ASN A 198 13.45 -31.86 -36.63
CA ASN A 198 13.20 -30.46 -36.34
C ASN A 198 14.01 -29.61 -37.33
N ASP A 199 13.33 -28.98 -38.28
CA ASP A 199 13.91 -28.11 -39.30
C ASP A 199 14.02 -26.64 -38.85
N CYS A 200 13.69 -26.37 -37.58
CA CYS A 200 13.69 -25.05 -36.98
C CYS A 200 12.75 -24.04 -37.66
N ALA A 201 11.71 -24.52 -38.34
CA ALA A 201 10.72 -23.67 -39.01
C ALA A 201 10.08 -22.63 -38.08
N GLY A 202 9.85 -22.98 -36.81
CA GLY A 202 9.31 -22.05 -35.81
C GLY A 202 10.20 -20.83 -35.56
N LEU A 203 11.52 -21.04 -35.41
CA LEU A 203 12.46 -19.91 -35.25
C LEU A 203 12.63 -19.12 -36.54
N LYS A 204 12.58 -19.79 -37.70
CA LYS A 204 12.62 -19.13 -39.01
C LYS A 204 11.42 -18.21 -39.25
N ALA A 205 10.25 -18.54 -38.69
CA ALA A 205 9.07 -17.71 -38.76
C ALA A 205 9.16 -16.46 -37.86
N ILE A 206 9.81 -16.57 -36.70
CA ILE A 206 9.95 -15.48 -35.73
C ILE A 206 11.09 -14.52 -36.11
N ASP A 207 12.22 -15.05 -36.55
CA ASP A 207 13.40 -14.26 -36.93
C ASP A 207 13.91 -14.75 -38.30
N PRO A 208 13.24 -14.33 -39.39
CA PRO A 208 13.58 -14.76 -40.75
C PRO A 208 14.94 -14.22 -41.22
N CYS A 209 15.56 -13.31 -40.48
CA CYS A 209 16.84 -12.69 -40.83
C CYS A 209 18.02 -13.64 -40.72
N TRP A 210 17.85 -14.78 -40.03
CA TRP A 210 18.88 -15.79 -39.86
C TRP A 210 18.46 -17.14 -40.42
N ALA A 211 19.42 -17.88 -40.95
CA ALA A 211 19.22 -19.31 -41.17
C ALA A 211 19.43 -20.08 -39.86
N TYR A 212 18.71 -21.18 -39.68
CA TYR A 212 18.77 -22.03 -38.50
C TYR A 212 19.16 -23.45 -38.87
N GLN A 213 19.83 -24.13 -37.94
CA GLN A 213 20.10 -25.56 -38.01
C GLN A 213 19.84 -26.20 -36.65
N CYS A 214 19.38 -27.44 -36.65
CA CYS A 214 19.24 -28.19 -35.42
C CYS A 214 20.52 -28.98 -35.12
N LEU A 215 21.08 -28.78 -33.92
CA LEU A 215 22.25 -29.52 -33.43
C LEU A 215 21.81 -30.48 -32.31
N PRO A 216 22.14 -31.79 -32.40
CA PRO A 216 21.81 -32.77 -31.36
C PRO A 216 22.23 -32.30 -29.96
N GLY A 217 21.30 -32.35 -28.99
CA GLY A 217 21.51 -31.91 -27.60
C GLY A 217 21.57 -30.39 -27.37
N LYS A 218 21.52 -29.57 -28.44
CA LYS A 218 21.46 -28.09 -28.34
C LYS A 218 20.18 -27.50 -28.94
N GLY A 219 19.42 -28.28 -29.69
CA GLY A 219 18.22 -27.83 -30.39
C GLY A 219 18.56 -26.89 -31.56
N CYS A 220 17.62 -26.01 -31.88
CA CYS A 220 17.74 -25.08 -32.98
C CYS A 220 18.65 -23.91 -32.64
N VAL A 221 19.70 -23.72 -33.44
CA VAL A 221 20.67 -22.62 -33.30
C VAL A 221 20.80 -21.86 -34.61
N LYS A 222 21.14 -20.56 -34.52
CA LYS A 222 21.48 -19.74 -35.70
C LYS A 222 22.69 -20.35 -36.41
N GLN A 223 22.61 -20.46 -37.74
CA GLN A 223 23.75 -20.86 -38.57
C GLN A 223 24.79 -19.74 -38.56
N PRO A 224 26.03 -20.00 -38.11
CA PRO A 224 27.06 -18.97 -38.07
C PRO A 224 27.33 -18.40 -39.47
N GLY A 225 27.25 -17.07 -39.59
CA GLY A 225 27.59 -16.35 -40.83
C GLY A 225 26.50 -16.33 -41.91
N VAL A 226 25.29 -16.85 -41.64
CA VAL A 226 24.19 -16.86 -42.61
C VAL A 226 23.11 -15.88 -42.18
N PHE A 227 23.28 -14.62 -42.60
CA PHE A 227 22.34 -13.51 -42.38
C PHE A 227 21.77 -13.02 -43.72
N PHE A 228 20.46 -12.82 -43.80
CA PHE A 228 19.79 -12.35 -45.01
C PHE A 228 19.56 -10.85 -44.93
N PHE A 229 20.36 -10.05 -45.64
CA PHE A 229 20.20 -8.60 -45.69
C PHE A 229 19.00 -8.19 -46.54
N SER A 230 18.29 -7.14 -46.10
CA SER A 230 17.17 -6.54 -46.83
C SER A 230 16.04 -7.53 -47.17
N LEU A 231 15.98 -8.64 -46.45
CA LEU A 231 14.82 -9.52 -46.47
C LEU A 231 13.70 -8.82 -45.70
N SER A 232 12.51 -8.76 -46.28
CA SER A 232 11.33 -8.28 -45.58
C SER A 232 11.04 -9.17 -44.38
N CYS A 233 10.78 -8.53 -43.25
CA CYS A 233 10.45 -9.16 -41.98
C CYS A 233 9.42 -8.27 -41.26
N ASP A 234 9.06 -8.62 -40.03
CA ASP A 234 8.22 -7.82 -39.14
C ASP A 234 8.94 -7.77 -37.79
N ASP A 235 9.28 -6.57 -37.31
CA ASP A 235 9.97 -6.41 -36.03
C ASP A 235 9.00 -6.43 -34.82
N GLY A 236 7.71 -6.63 -35.11
CA GLY A 236 6.62 -6.67 -34.14
C GLY A 236 6.22 -5.30 -33.62
N SER A 237 6.86 -4.22 -34.08
CA SER A 237 6.50 -2.85 -33.71
C SER A 237 5.48 -2.31 -34.72
N PRO A 238 4.24 -2.02 -34.29
CA PRO A 238 3.27 -1.37 -35.17
C PRO A 238 3.66 0.08 -35.51
N CYS A 239 4.68 0.64 -34.83
CA CYS A 239 5.16 2.01 -34.98
C CYS A 239 6.31 2.17 -35.97
N THR A 240 6.61 1.12 -36.71
CA THR A 240 7.62 1.08 -37.76
C THR A 240 7.01 0.59 -39.07
N ILE A 241 7.63 0.98 -40.18
CA ILE A 241 7.26 0.57 -41.54
C ILE A 241 8.51 0.15 -42.31
N ASN A 242 8.32 -0.61 -43.39
CA ASN A 242 9.42 -1.11 -44.22
C ASN A 242 10.45 -1.87 -43.39
N ASP A 243 9.97 -2.85 -42.65
CA ASP A 243 10.74 -3.72 -41.79
C ASP A 243 11.63 -4.64 -42.64
N GLU A 244 12.94 -4.49 -42.44
CA GLU A 244 13.95 -5.20 -43.18
C GLU A 244 15.04 -5.73 -42.25
N CYS A 245 15.62 -6.86 -42.65
CA CYS A 245 16.74 -7.45 -41.94
C CYS A 245 17.99 -6.59 -42.10
N GLN A 246 18.45 -6.00 -40.99
CA GLN A 246 19.60 -5.10 -40.93
C GLN A 246 20.63 -5.59 -39.90
N LEU A 247 21.92 -5.31 -40.15
CA LEU A 247 22.95 -5.47 -39.14
C LEU A 247 23.02 -4.24 -38.25
N SER A 248 22.92 -4.43 -36.93
CA SER A 248 23.27 -3.38 -35.98
C SER A 248 24.78 -3.30 -35.79
N GLU A 249 25.28 -2.11 -35.41
CA GLU A 249 26.68 -1.96 -34.98
C GLU A 249 26.97 -2.95 -33.84
N GLY A 250 27.94 -3.85 -34.04
CA GLY A 250 28.25 -4.95 -33.11
C GLY A 250 27.86 -6.36 -33.59
N GLY A 251 27.29 -6.50 -34.79
CA GLY A 251 27.04 -7.81 -35.41
C GLY A 251 25.78 -8.54 -34.91
N LEU A 252 24.98 -7.89 -34.06
CA LEU A 252 23.64 -8.32 -33.70
C LEU A 252 22.68 -7.88 -34.82
N GLY A 253 22.56 -8.74 -35.84
CA GLY A 253 21.58 -8.57 -36.92
C GLY A 253 20.18 -9.04 -36.52
N GLY A 254 19.16 -8.34 -36.99
CA GLY A 254 17.75 -8.67 -36.74
C GLY A 254 16.81 -7.89 -37.64
N CYS A 255 15.51 -8.10 -37.45
CA CYS A 255 14.49 -7.31 -38.13
C CYS A 255 14.44 -5.90 -37.56
N LYS A 256 14.44 -4.89 -38.42
CA LYS A 256 14.34 -3.51 -37.99
C LYS A 256 13.53 -2.70 -38.99
N GLY A 257 12.53 -2.01 -38.47
CA GLY A 257 11.72 -1.08 -39.23
C GLY A 257 12.22 0.35 -39.25
N THR A 258 11.71 1.10 -40.22
CA THR A 258 11.85 2.55 -40.28
C THR A 258 10.77 3.17 -39.39
N PRO A 259 11.13 3.97 -38.36
CA PRO A 259 10.14 4.64 -37.53
C PRO A 259 9.14 5.45 -38.35
N LEU A 260 7.86 5.36 -38.01
CA LEU A 260 6.86 6.26 -38.55
C LEU A 260 7.28 7.71 -38.29
N LYS A 261 7.02 8.60 -39.25
CA LYS A 261 7.24 10.03 -39.05
C LYS A 261 6.20 10.55 -38.06
N THR A 262 6.55 10.54 -36.77
CA THR A 262 5.64 10.93 -35.69
C THR A 262 5.56 12.43 -35.48
N ASN A 263 6.62 13.18 -35.82
CA ASN A 263 6.69 14.61 -35.53
C ASN A 263 5.95 15.46 -36.59
N ASP A 264 4.96 16.24 -36.15
CA ASP A 264 4.15 17.13 -37.00
C ASP A 264 4.71 18.56 -37.13
N GLY A 265 5.79 18.86 -36.41
CA GLY A 265 6.45 20.15 -36.37
C GLY A 265 5.78 21.16 -35.44
N ASN A 266 4.79 20.75 -34.64
CA ASN A 266 4.15 21.62 -33.67
C ASN A 266 4.86 21.51 -32.30
N PRO A 267 5.49 22.60 -31.80
CA PRO A 267 6.14 22.58 -30.48
C PRO A 267 5.15 22.40 -29.31
N CYS A 268 3.85 22.58 -29.56
CA CYS A 268 2.78 22.44 -28.57
C CYS A 268 2.13 21.06 -28.54
N THR A 269 2.71 20.07 -29.21
CA THR A 269 2.29 18.67 -29.13
C THR A 269 3.41 17.75 -28.69
N SER A 270 3.03 16.73 -27.93
CA SER A 270 3.87 15.57 -27.64
C SER A 270 3.53 14.51 -28.66
N ASP A 271 4.47 14.29 -29.57
CA ASP A 271 4.29 13.40 -30.69
C ASP A 271 4.74 11.99 -30.31
N SER A 272 3.84 11.03 -30.39
CA SER A 272 4.13 9.64 -30.05
C SER A 272 3.42 8.71 -31.00
N CYS A 273 3.97 7.51 -31.17
CA CYS A 273 3.23 6.42 -31.80
C CYS A 273 2.77 5.45 -30.72
N VAL A 274 1.48 5.15 -30.71
CA VAL A 274 0.86 4.19 -29.80
C VAL A 274 0.05 3.21 -30.64
N ALA A 275 0.42 1.92 -30.57
CA ALA A 275 -0.24 0.85 -31.31
C ALA A 275 -0.33 1.07 -32.84
N GLY A 276 0.64 1.76 -33.43
CA GLY A 276 0.69 2.06 -34.88
C GLY A 276 -0.10 3.30 -35.31
N GLU A 277 -0.73 3.99 -34.37
CA GLU A 277 -1.34 5.30 -34.62
C GLU A 277 -0.41 6.41 -34.12
N VAL A 278 -0.25 7.46 -34.94
CA VAL A 278 0.49 8.66 -34.55
C VAL A 278 -0.45 9.60 -33.78
N LEU A 279 -0.12 9.85 -32.52
CA LEU A 279 -0.83 10.74 -31.63
C LEU A 279 -0.02 12.02 -31.40
N HIS A 280 -0.71 13.16 -31.41
CA HIS A 280 -0.13 14.49 -31.18
C HIS A 280 -0.88 15.13 -30.01
N GLU A 281 -0.48 14.78 -28.79
CA GLU A 281 -1.19 15.20 -27.57
C GLU A 281 -0.82 16.62 -27.17
N PRO A 282 -1.77 17.49 -26.78
CA PRO A 282 -1.46 18.86 -26.40
C PRO A 282 -0.56 18.92 -25.16
N ILE A 283 0.48 19.74 -25.20
CA ILE A 283 1.30 20.06 -24.02
C ILE A 283 0.97 21.47 -23.56
N ASN A 284 0.06 21.63 -22.59
CA ASN A 284 -0.29 22.96 -22.08
C ASN A 284 0.80 23.50 -21.13
N GLY A 285 1.10 24.80 -21.24
CA GLY A 285 2.10 25.49 -20.41
C GLY A 285 3.56 25.22 -20.80
N ALA A 286 3.82 24.38 -21.81
CA ALA A 286 5.16 24.25 -22.35
C ALA A 286 5.59 25.55 -23.04
N PRO A 287 6.86 25.97 -22.90
CA PRO A 287 7.38 27.12 -23.62
C PRO A 287 7.36 26.84 -25.12
N CYS A 288 6.92 27.82 -25.89
CA CYS A 288 6.99 27.82 -27.33
C CYS A 288 7.48 29.18 -27.82
N ASP A 289 7.86 29.28 -29.09
CA ASP A 289 8.41 30.51 -29.68
C ASP A 289 7.46 31.00 -30.78
N ASP A 290 6.95 32.22 -30.63
CA ASP A 290 6.13 32.91 -31.63
C ASP A 290 6.97 33.82 -32.55
N GLY A 291 8.29 33.85 -32.34
CA GLY A 291 9.21 34.71 -33.05
C GLY A 291 9.23 36.16 -32.55
N ASN A 292 8.52 36.49 -31.48
CA ASN A 292 8.56 37.82 -30.86
C ASN A 292 9.43 37.80 -29.58
N PRO A 293 10.54 38.53 -29.55
CA PRO A 293 11.40 38.60 -28.36
C PRO A 293 10.75 39.30 -27.15
N CYS A 294 9.59 39.93 -27.34
CA CYS A 294 8.84 40.68 -26.34
C CYS A 294 7.59 39.99 -25.81
N SER A 295 7.36 38.73 -26.17
CA SER A 295 6.28 37.92 -25.64
C SER A 295 6.83 36.77 -24.82
N VAL A 296 6.07 36.38 -23.80
CA VAL A 296 6.20 35.04 -23.23
C VAL A 296 5.14 34.17 -23.89
N SER A 297 5.61 33.09 -24.52
CA SER A 297 4.78 32.24 -25.33
C SER A 297 4.71 30.85 -24.71
N VAL A 298 3.48 30.41 -24.45
CA VAL A 298 3.20 29.09 -23.88
C VAL A 298 2.12 28.40 -24.68
N CYS A 299 2.14 27.08 -24.63
CA CYS A 299 1.18 26.29 -25.35
C CYS A 299 -0.17 26.23 -24.62
N GLU A 300 -1.26 26.50 -25.36
CA GLU A 300 -2.64 26.26 -24.93
C GLU A 300 -3.41 25.54 -26.05
N GLY A 301 -3.90 24.34 -25.78
CA GLY A 301 -4.78 23.62 -26.71
C GLY A 301 -4.14 23.35 -28.07
N LYS A 302 -2.84 23.00 -28.10
CA LYS A 302 -1.99 22.78 -29.30
C LYS A 302 -1.58 24.05 -30.06
N ILE A 303 -1.91 25.23 -29.54
CA ILE A 303 -1.56 26.52 -30.14
C ILE A 303 -0.51 27.19 -29.26
N CYS A 304 0.52 27.76 -29.88
CA CYS A 304 1.44 28.65 -29.18
C CYS A 304 0.74 30.00 -28.98
N VAL A 305 0.31 30.27 -27.75
CA VAL A 305 -0.34 31.53 -27.37
C VAL A 305 0.69 32.44 -26.71
N TYR A 306 0.60 33.72 -27.01
CA TYR A 306 1.52 34.75 -26.50
C TYR A 306 0.81 35.62 -25.46
N TYR A 307 1.53 35.98 -24.42
CA TYR A 307 1.12 37.00 -23.45
C TYR A 307 2.15 38.13 -23.47
N SER A 308 1.66 39.37 -23.41
CA SER A 308 2.48 40.57 -23.43
C SER A 308 2.48 41.31 -22.09
N PRO A 309 3.56 42.04 -21.75
CA PRO A 309 4.94 41.92 -22.26
C PRO A 309 5.76 40.94 -21.41
N SER A 310 6.87 40.43 -21.96
CA SER A 310 7.96 39.90 -21.15
C SER A 310 8.39 40.94 -20.12
N ASP A 311 8.58 40.51 -18.88
CA ASP A 311 9.11 41.38 -17.82
C ASP A 311 10.58 41.68 -18.16
N CYS A 312 10.80 42.78 -18.88
CA CYS A 312 12.12 43.26 -19.24
C CYS A 312 12.80 43.98 -18.07
N THR A 313 12.33 43.83 -16.83
CA THR A 313 13.00 44.50 -15.71
C THR A 313 14.39 43.92 -15.45
N ASP A 314 15.43 44.75 -15.57
CA ASP A 314 16.80 44.37 -15.22
C ASP A 314 17.11 44.51 -13.72
N GLY A 315 16.11 44.98 -12.96
CA GLY A 315 16.21 45.23 -11.52
C GLY A 315 17.02 46.47 -11.17
N ASN A 316 17.38 47.29 -12.16
CA ASN A 316 18.06 48.55 -11.96
C ASN A 316 17.05 49.71 -12.00
N PRO A 317 16.77 50.36 -10.85
CA PRO A 317 15.83 51.49 -10.82
C PRO A 317 16.35 52.74 -11.56
N CYS A 318 17.59 52.73 -12.06
CA CYS A 318 18.16 53.82 -12.86
C CYS A 318 17.95 53.66 -14.38
N THR A 319 17.21 52.64 -14.80
CA THR A 319 16.85 52.42 -16.19
C THR A 319 15.34 52.35 -16.35
N ASP A 320 14.85 52.97 -17.43
CA ASP A 320 13.52 52.71 -17.96
C ASP A 320 13.62 51.49 -18.87
N ASP A 321 12.99 50.41 -18.43
CA ASP A 321 13.03 49.13 -19.12
C ASP A 321 11.89 49.08 -20.13
N ALA A 322 12.23 48.84 -21.39
CA ALA A 322 11.26 48.70 -22.46
C ALA A 322 11.58 47.48 -23.30
N CYS A 323 10.56 46.90 -23.91
CA CYS A 323 10.79 45.86 -24.90
C CYS A 323 10.67 46.44 -26.31
N SER A 324 11.66 46.12 -27.16
CA SER A 324 11.72 46.46 -28.56
C SER A 324 11.47 45.22 -29.41
N ASP A 325 10.45 45.26 -30.27
CA ASP A 325 10.07 44.14 -31.15
C ASP A 325 11.23 43.62 -32.05
N THR A 326 12.28 44.43 -32.26
CA THR A 326 13.47 44.05 -33.04
C THR A 326 14.71 43.73 -32.22
N SER A 327 14.80 44.18 -30.97
CA SER A 327 16.02 44.09 -30.16
C SER A 327 15.82 43.39 -28.81
N GLY A 328 14.59 42.95 -28.50
CA GLY A 328 14.24 42.42 -27.19
C GLY A 328 14.28 43.53 -26.13
N CYS A 329 14.66 43.17 -24.90
CA CYS A 329 14.75 44.13 -23.81
C CYS A 329 15.81 45.21 -24.08
N VAL A 330 15.39 46.47 -23.98
CA VAL A 330 16.20 47.68 -24.11
C VAL A 330 16.05 48.53 -22.86
N TYR A 331 17.16 49.11 -22.39
CA TYR A 331 17.24 49.81 -21.12
C TYR A 331 17.71 51.24 -21.36
N PHE A 332 16.88 52.23 -21.06
CA PHE A 332 17.20 53.65 -21.25
C PHE A 332 17.58 54.26 -19.90
N VAL A 333 18.73 54.93 -19.81
CA VAL A 333 19.11 55.62 -18.57
C VAL A 333 18.13 56.76 -18.32
N ASN A 334 17.44 56.73 -17.18
CA ASN A 334 16.53 57.79 -16.76
C ASN A 334 17.24 58.73 -15.78
N ASP A 335 17.38 60.00 -16.16
CA ASP A 335 18.07 61.06 -15.39
C ASP A 335 17.09 61.87 -14.49
N GLY A 336 15.88 61.32 -14.27
CA GLY A 336 14.71 62.05 -13.76
C GLY A 336 14.16 61.61 -12.40
N ASN A 337 14.93 60.88 -11.59
CA ASN A 337 14.67 60.51 -10.18
C ASN A 337 13.73 59.31 -9.88
N PRO A 338 14.23 58.05 -9.93
CA PRO A 338 13.56 56.88 -9.34
C PRO A 338 14.32 56.19 -8.19
N CYS A 339 15.48 56.71 -7.76
CA CYS A 339 16.32 56.08 -6.72
C CYS A 339 16.27 56.75 -5.34
N ASP A 340 15.23 57.53 -5.07
CA ASP A 340 14.98 58.18 -3.78
C ASP A 340 14.93 57.13 -2.66
N ASP A 341 15.87 57.19 -1.71
CA ASP A 341 15.95 56.25 -0.59
C ASP A 341 15.03 56.64 0.59
N GLY A 342 14.31 57.76 0.44
CA GLY A 342 13.40 58.32 1.43
C GLY A 342 14.11 58.99 2.59
N ASN A 343 15.43 59.10 2.58
CA ASN A 343 16.19 59.78 3.61
C ASN A 343 16.38 61.27 3.23
N PRO A 344 15.79 62.22 3.98
CA PRO A 344 15.93 63.65 3.69
C PRO A 344 17.35 64.19 3.88
N CYS A 345 18.26 63.38 4.45
CA CYS A 345 19.66 63.73 4.68
C CYS A 345 20.63 63.13 3.67
N THR A 346 20.11 62.59 2.58
CA THR A 346 20.85 62.20 1.40
C THR A 346 20.32 62.94 0.18
N SER A 347 21.18 63.11 -0.81
CA SER A 347 20.78 63.47 -2.17
C SER A 347 21.07 62.27 -3.05
N ASP A 348 20.01 61.62 -3.51
CA ASP A 348 20.13 60.41 -4.33
C ASP A 348 20.29 60.77 -5.81
N PHE A 349 21.13 60.02 -6.51
CA PHE A 349 21.33 60.17 -7.94
C PHE A 349 21.73 58.85 -8.58
N CYS A 350 21.39 58.72 -9.85
CA CYS A 350 21.77 57.57 -10.66
C CYS A 350 23.14 57.79 -11.29
N LYS A 351 24.06 56.85 -11.09
CA LYS A 351 25.37 56.85 -11.74
C LYS A 351 25.49 55.70 -12.73
N GLN A 352 25.78 56.06 -13.97
CA GLN A 352 25.91 55.12 -15.07
C GLN A 352 26.90 53.98 -14.74
N GLY A 353 26.45 52.74 -14.85
CA GLY A 353 27.27 51.54 -14.62
C GLY A 353 27.56 51.21 -13.16
N VAL A 354 27.07 52.01 -12.21
CA VAL A 354 27.21 51.77 -10.76
C VAL A 354 25.85 51.55 -10.08
N GLY A 355 24.80 52.25 -10.53
CA GLY A 355 23.46 52.20 -9.95
C GLY A 355 23.17 53.42 -9.08
N CYS A 356 22.33 53.26 -8.07
CA CYS A 356 21.96 54.31 -7.12
C CYS A 356 23.14 54.68 -6.22
N GLU A 357 23.50 55.95 -6.18
CA GLU A 357 24.41 56.52 -5.19
C GLU A 357 23.69 57.62 -4.41
N ALA A 358 24.11 57.84 -3.17
CA ALA A 358 23.57 58.85 -2.28
C ALA A 358 24.71 59.71 -1.72
N GLU A 359 24.61 61.03 -1.83
CA GLU A 359 25.54 61.96 -1.19
C GLU A 359 25.01 62.43 0.16
N VAL A 360 25.83 62.34 1.21
CA VAL A 360 25.43 62.74 2.57
C VAL A 360 25.35 64.25 2.67
N LEU A 361 24.17 64.76 3.03
CA LEU A 361 23.94 66.17 3.28
C LEU A 361 24.32 66.56 4.72
N VAL A 362 24.82 67.78 4.88
CA VAL A 362 25.26 68.32 6.18
C VAL A 362 24.71 69.73 6.36
N ALA A 363 24.15 70.01 7.55
CA ALA A 363 23.53 71.29 7.90
C ALA A 363 22.35 71.71 6.99
N THR A 364 21.79 70.75 6.23
CA THR A 364 20.56 70.92 5.46
C THR A 364 19.36 70.73 6.38
N PRO A 365 18.29 71.54 6.26
CA PRO A 365 17.05 71.32 6.99
C PRO A 365 16.45 69.94 6.68
N CYS A 366 15.97 69.25 7.70
CA CYS A 366 15.26 67.99 7.61
C CYS A 366 14.20 67.91 8.72
N GLU A 367 13.50 66.80 8.85
CA GLU A 367 12.57 66.54 9.96
C GLU A 367 12.98 65.23 10.64
N ASP A 368 13.31 65.26 11.93
CA ASP A 368 13.78 64.08 12.68
C ASP A 368 12.64 63.18 13.17
N GLY A 369 11.39 63.57 12.84
CA GLY A 369 10.16 62.88 13.23
C GLY A 369 9.66 63.25 14.63
N SER A 370 10.35 64.12 15.38
CA SER A 370 9.90 64.63 16.67
C SER A 370 9.19 65.98 16.50
N LEU A 371 7.95 66.06 16.97
CA LEU A 371 7.17 67.30 17.03
C LEU A 371 7.69 68.29 18.08
N CYS A 372 8.70 67.91 18.85
CA CYS A 372 9.24 68.68 19.98
C CYS A 372 10.56 69.36 19.69
N SER A 373 11.20 69.00 18.59
CA SER A 373 12.42 69.58 18.07
C SER A 373 12.04 70.52 16.94
N LEU A 374 12.74 71.65 16.86
CA LEU A 374 12.57 72.65 15.83
C LEU A 374 13.93 72.95 15.24
N GLU A 375 13.96 73.27 13.94
CA GLU A 375 15.19 73.61 13.21
C GLU A 375 16.15 72.40 13.16
N ASP A 376 15.60 71.21 12.87
CA ASP A 376 16.36 69.97 12.68
C ASP A 376 17.28 70.06 11.47
N PHE A 377 18.38 69.31 11.52
CA PHE A 377 19.41 69.39 10.51
C PHE A 377 20.11 68.05 10.27
N CYS A 378 20.57 67.88 9.04
CA CYS A 378 21.31 66.70 8.65
C CYS A 378 22.74 66.70 9.21
N PHE A 379 23.13 65.59 9.81
CA PHE A 379 24.51 65.34 10.21
C PHE A 379 24.83 63.86 10.03
N ALA A 380 25.91 63.58 9.29
CA ALA A 380 26.38 62.23 9.01
C ALA A 380 25.29 61.29 8.46
N GLY A 381 24.41 61.83 7.59
CA GLY A 381 23.35 61.06 6.91
C GLY A 381 22.11 60.79 7.76
N VAL A 382 22.02 61.38 8.95
CA VAL A 382 20.87 61.25 9.86
C VAL A 382 20.33 62.63 10.18
N CYS A 383 19.01 62.77 10.20
CA CYS A 383 18.37 63.98 10.68
C CYS A 383 18.50 64.06 12.21
N GLN A 384 19.14 65.11 12.71
CA GLN A 384 19.34 65.36 14.14
C GLN A 384 18.38 66.44 14.64
N PRO A 385 17.90 66.34 15.90
CA PRO A 385 17.06 67.38 16.49
C PRO A 385 17.80 68.71 16.55
N GLY A 386 17.11 69.77 16.18
CA GLY A 386 17.63 71.13 16.30
C GLY A 386 17.83 71.57 17.75
N ALA A 387 18.62 72.63 17.95
CA ALA A 387 18.92 73.16 19.28
C ALA A 387 17.71 73.82 19.98
N LYS A 388 16.63 74.05 19.24
CA LYS A 388 15.43 74.73 19.72
C LYS A 388 14.33 73.70 19.99
N SER A 389 13.83 73.68 21.22
CA SER A 389 12.71 72.82 21.60
C SER A 389 11.38 73.56 21.53
N LEU A 390 10.31 72.86 21.16
CA LEU A 390 8.94 73.36 21.24
C LEU A 390 8.56 73.63 22.70
N GLY A 391 8.29 74.89 23.03
CA GLY A 391 7.79 75.29 24.34
C GLY A 391 6.31 74.93 24.48
N CYS A 392 6.02 73.93 25.31
CA CYS A 392 4.65 73.53 25.62
C CYS A 392 4.23 74.13 26.94
N THR A 393 3.40 75.17 26.92
CA THR A 393 2.66 75.62 28.09
C THR A 393 1.27 76.10 27.73
N ASP A 394 0.26 75.69 28.49
CA ASP A 394 -1.13 76.12 28.31
C ASP A 394 -1.57 77.18 29.34
N GLY A 395 -0.68 77.52 30.28
CA GLY A 395 -0.93 78.49 31.34
C GLY A 395 -1.89 78.00 32.44
N ASN A 396 -2.29 76.72 32.43
CA ASN A 396 -3.15 76.15 33.45
C ASN A 396 -2.30 75.55 34.60
N PRO A 397 -2.42 76.03 35.85
CA PRO A 397 -1.68 75.45 36.98
C PRO A 397 -2.07 73.99 37.27
N CYS A 398 -3.21 73.54 36.75
CA CYS A 398 -3.75 72.20 36.95
C CYS A 398 -3.34 71.16 35.92
N THR A 399 -2.39 71.49 35.05
CA THR A 399 -1.76 70.58 34.12
C THR A 399 -0.25 70.54 34.36
N ASP A 400 0.33 69.36 34.16
CA ASP A 400 1.77 69.19 33.99
C ASP A 400 2.05 69.18 32.48
N ASP A 401 2.73 70.22 32.02
CA ASP A 401 3.00 70.47 30.61
C ASP A 401 4.27 69.71 30.18
N ALA A 402 4.16 68.89 29.13
CA ALA A 402 5.29 68.16 28.59
C ALA A 402 5.22 68.11 27.06
N CYS A 403 6.37 68.20 26.40
CA CYS A 403 6.45 67.88 24.98
C CYS A 403 6.81 66.40 24.82
N GLN A 404 5.96 65.63 24.12
CA GLN A 404 6.22 64.24 23.79
C GLN A 404 6.58 64.14 22.29
N PRO A 405 7.75 63.57 21.93
CA PRO A 405 8.24 63.56 20.54
C PRO A 405 7.21 63.16 19.47
N ALA A 406 6.39 62.14 19.73
CA ALA A 406 5.39 61.67 18.76
C ALA A 406 4.02 62.39 18.83
N LYS A 407 3.75 63.17 19.89
CA LYS A 407 2.42 63.79 20.14
C LYS A 407 2.44 65.31 20.22
N GLY A 408 3.62 65.92 20.25
CA GLY A 408 3.78 67.34 20.51
C GLY A 408 3.42 67.68 21.95
N CYS A 409 2.76 68.81 22.17
CA CYS A 409 2.39 69.25 23.51
C CYS A 409 1.30 68.36 24.14
N VAL A 410 1.60 67.84 25.33
CA VAL A 410 0.70 67.04 26.15
C VAL A 410 0.55 67.73 27.50
N PHE A 411 -0.69 67.99 27.90
CA PHE A 411 -1.05 68.66 29.14
C PHE A 411 -1.78 67.66 30.04
N THR A 412 -1.11 67.15 31.08
CA THR A 412 -1.66 66.09 31.92
C THR A 412 -2.24 66.68 33.19
N ASN A 413 -3.53 66.45 33.46
CA ASN A 413 -4.18 66.91 34.68
C ASN A 413 -3.40 66.47 35.93
N ASN A 414 -3.02 67.43 36.76
CA ASN A 414 -2.35 67.18 38.04
C ASN A 414 -3.34 67.38 39.20
N ALA A 415 -2.86 67.12 40.43
CA ALA A 415 -3.63 67.29 41.67
C ALA A 415 -2.94 68.28 42.63
N LYS A 416 -2.14 69.20 42.10
CA LYS A 416 -1.40 70.18 42.90
C LYS A 416 -2.36 71.23 43.49
N PRO A 417 -1.97 71.91 44.59
CA PRO A 417 -2.68 73.10 45.05
C PRO A 417 -2.72 74.16 43.95
N CYS A 418 -3.82 74.89 43.87
CA CYS A 418 -4.05 75.96 42.90
C CYS A 418 -4.95 77.04 43.51
N ASP A 419 -5.11 78.16 42.80
CA ASP A 419 -6.04 79.23 43.18
C ASP A 419 -7.21 79.26 42.19
N ASP A 420 -8.43 79.03 42.67
CA ASP A 420 -9.66 79.07 41.86
C ASP A 420 -10.25 80.48 41.79
N GLY A 421 -9.56 81.48 42.34
CA GLY A 421 -9.91 82.90 42.28
C GLY A 421 -11.17 83.27 43.06
N SER A 422 -11.73 82.36 43.85
CA SER A 422 -12.97 82.56 44.61
C SER A 422 -12.66 82.85 46.07
N ALA A 423 -13.23 83.92 46.62
CA ALA A 423 -13.13 84.21 48.06
C ALA A 423 -13.97 83.23 48.92
N CYS A 424 -14.78 82.41 48.26
CA CYS A 424 -15.82 81.55 48.82
C CYS A 424 -15.38 80.09 49.00
N THR A 425 -14.15 79.77 48.58
CA THR A 425 -13.57 78.42 48.63
C THR A 425 -12.27 78.41 49.45
N GLU A 426 -12.01 77.31 50.16
CA GLU A 426 -10.76 77.11 50.89
C GLU A 426 -10.09 75.80 50.43
N GLY A 427 -8.74 75.81 50.41
CA GLY A 427 -7.94 74.64 50.10
C GLY A 427 -8.11 74.15 48.67
N SER A 428 -8.08 75.06 47.69
CA SER A 428 -8.28 74.76 46.28
C SER A 428 -7.17 73.86 45.71
N PHE A 429 -7.59 72.82 44.98
CA PHE A 429 -6.70 71.85 44.35
C PHE A 429 -7.21 71.47 42.97
N CYS A 430 -6.28 71.00 42.16
CA CYS A 430 -6.57 70.61 40.80
C CYS A 430 -7.36 69.29 40.77
N LYS A 431 -8.48 69.32 40.06
CA LYS A 431 -9.33 68.15 39.84
C LYS A 431 -9.83 68.17 38.39
N ASN A 432 -9.48 67.11 37.65
CA ASN A 432 -9.84 66.96 36.24
C ASN A 432 -9.45 68.18 35.36
N GLY A 433 -8.30 68.80 35.64
CA GLY A 433 -7.78 69.92 34.85
C GLY A 433 -8.39 71.28 35.19
N SER A 434 -9.26 71.36 36.20
CA SER A 434 -9.80 72.62 36.72
C SER A 434 -9.39 72.80 38.17
N CYS A 435 -9.14 74.05 38.54
CA CYS A 435 -8.91 74.41 39.94
C CYS A 435 -10.26 74.55 40.65
N SER A 436 -10.45 73.84 41.76
CA SER A 436 -11.67 73.95 42.57
C SER A 436 -11.37 73.73 44.05
N GLY A 437 -11.89 74.60 44.91
CA GLY A 437 -11.87 74.40 46.37
C GLY A 437 -13.19 73.90 46.95
N TYR A 438 -13.19 73.66 48.25
CA TYR A 438 -14.41 73.31 48.99
C TYR A 438 -15.17 74.59 49.35
N ALA A 439 -16.48 74.62 49.10
CA ALA A 439 -17.32 75.73 49.53
C ALA A 439 -17.40 75.76 51.06
N VAL A 440 -16.95 76.86 51.67
CA VAL A 440 -16.95 77.03 53.13
C VAL A 440 -17.87 78.20 53.47
N LEU A 441 -19.01 77.92 54.11
CA LEU A 441 -19.95 78.95 54.59
C LEU A 441 -19.36 79.80 55.74
N LYS A 442 -18.22 79.38 56.28
CA LYS A 442 -17.63 79.94 57.50
C LYS A 442 -17.04 81.34 57.32
N THR A 443 -16.78 81.78 56.08
CA THR A 443 -16.16 83.07 55.76
C THR A 443 -17.14 84.15 55.34
N CYS A 444 -18.36 83.80 54.92
CA CYS A 444 -19.38 84.77 54.52
C CYS A 444 -20.37 85.08 55.66
N LEU A 445 -19.92 85.16 56.91
CA LEU A 445 -20.79 85.58 58.03
C LEU A 445 -20.69 87.09 58.23
N ASP A 446 -21.76 87.84 57.96
CA ASP A 446 -21.81 89.28 58.30
C ASP A 446 -22.24 89.54 59.76
N ASN A 447 -22.55 88.47 60.50
CA ASN A 447 -23.09 88.48 61.86
C ASN A 447 -24.40 89.28 62.01
N ASN A 448 -25.11 89.56 60.91
CA ASN A 448 -26.41 90.19 60.94
C ASN A 448 -27.50 89.11 60.85
N SER A 449 -28.23 88.94 61.93
CA SER A 449 -29.31 87.93 62.00
C SER A 449 -30.46 88.20 61.03
N CYS A 450 -30.54 89.39 60.42
CA CYS A 450 -31.57 89.78 59.44
C CYS A 450 -31.12 89.75 57.98
N THR A 451 -29.93 89.25 57.69
CA THR A 451 -29.47 88.88 56.35
C THR A 451 -29.23 87.37 56.30
N GLU A 452 -29.29 86.81 55.09
CA GLU A 452 -28.82 85.45 54.83
C GLU A 452 -27.36 85.51 54.40
N ASP A 453 -26.53 84.68 55.01
CA ASP A 453 -25.12 84.54 54.68
C ASP A 453 -24.99 83.59 53.48
N ILE A 454 -25.03 84.11 52.26
CA ILE A 454 -25.04 83.29 51.05
C ILE A 454 -23.70 83.38 50.32
N CYS A 455 -23.03 82.23 50.26
CA CYS A 455 -21.88 81.99 49.40
C CYS A 455 -22.34 81.03 48.29
N THR A 456 -22.39 81.49 47.04
CA THR A 456 -22.79 80.64 45.91
C THR A 456 -21.62 80.38 44.97
N PRO A 457 -21.51 79.18 44.38
CA PRO A 457 -20.50 78.93 43.33
C PRO A 457 -20.69 79.79 42.07
N LEU A 458 -21.85 80.44 41.91
CA LEU A 458 -22.20 81.28 40.75
C LEU A 458 -21.74 82.73 40.89
N ILE A 459 -21.41 83.16 42.11
CA ILE A 459 -20.93 84.51 42.41
C ILE A 459 -19.73 84.32 43.35
N PRO A 460 -18.48 84.52 42.91
CA PRO A 460 -17.28 84.32 43.72
C PRO A 460 -17.09 85.37 44.83
N ASP A 461 -18.19 85.99 45.26
CA ASP A 461 -18.29 87.00 46.30
C ASP A 461 -19.38 86.60 47.32
N CYS A 462 -19.22 87.01 48.57
CA CYS A 462 -20.26 86.87 49.58
C CYS A 462 -21.44 87.81 49.27
N VAL A 463 -22.66 87.28 49.26
CA VAL A 463 -23.89 88.08 49.11
C VAL A 463 -24.78 87.93 50.33
N PHE A 464 -25.34 89.06 50.78
CA PHE A 464 -26.09 89.17 52.03
C PHE A 464 -27.53 89.68 51.81
N PRO A 465 -28.41 88.90 51.15
CA PRO A 465 -29.80 89.34 50.93
C PRO A 465 -30.56 89.46 52.25
N THR A 466 -31.46 90.43 52.34
CA THR A 466 -32.26 90.70 53.54
C THR A 466 -33.32 89.62 53.75
N LYS A 467 -33.47 89.14 54.99
CA LYS A 467 -34.59 88.28 55.40
C LYS A 467 -35.92 89.02 55.32
N THR A 468 -37.01 88.27 55.17
CA THR A 468 -38.37 88.83 55.12
C THR A 468 -38.70 89.58 56.41
N ASP A 469 -39.42 90.69 56.26
CA ASP A 469 -39.86 91.47 57.41
C ASP A 469 -40.76 90.64 58.35
N GLY A 470 -40.54 90.78 59.66
CA GLY A 470 -41.23 90.00 60.69
C GLY A 470 -40.51 88.73 61.14
N VAL A 471 -39.42 88.32 60.49
CA VAL A 471 -38.59 87.19 60.94
C VAL A 471 -37.92 87.53 62.28
N PRO A 472 -38.02 86.70 63.33
CA PRO A 472 -37.35 86.96 64.61
C PRO A 472 -35.82 86.95 64.46
N CYS A 473 -35.14 87.89 65.13
CA CYS A 473 -33.69 88.09 64.97
C CYS A 473 -32.92 88.18 66.29
N GLY A 474 -33.54 87.74 67.40
CA GLY A 474 -32.94 87.66 68.73
C GLY A 474 -33.74 88.45 69.77
N GLY A 475 -34.08 87.81 70.89
CA GLY A 475 -35.00 88.39 71.90
C GLY A 475 -36.41 88.57 71.33
N ASP A 476 -37.07 89.69 71.69
CA ASP A 476 -38.41 90.05 71.21
C ASP A 476 -38.39 90.88 69.89
N LYS A 477 -37.25 90.91 69.19
CA LYS A 477 -37.03 91.75 67.99
C LYS A 477 -37.34 91.03 66.69
N ILE A 478 -37.69 91.81 65.66
CA ILE A 478 -37.98 91.32 64.31
C ILE A 478 -37.13 92.03 63.25
N CYS A 479 -36.93 91.35 62.13
CA CYS A 479 -36.31 91.95 60.96
C CYS A 479 -37.25 92.94 60.29
N LEU A 480 -36.72 94.12 59.97
CA LEU A 480 -37.37 95.15 59.16
C LEU A 480 -36.31 95.72 58.20
N SER A 481 -36.49 95.50 56.90
CA SER A 481 -35.58 95.96 55.85
C SER A 481 -34.10 95.58 56.10
N GLY A 482 -33.86 94.35 56.58
CA GLY A 482 -32.51 93.81 56.81
C GLY A 482 -31.86 94.21 58.13
N VAL A 483 -32.57 94.88 59.04
CA VAL A 483 -32.07 95.28 60.37
C VAL A 483 -32.90 94.64 61.47
N CYS A 484 -32.24 94.16 62.53
CA CYS A 484 -32.89 93.61 63.71
C CYS A 484 -33.25 94.72 64.71
N LEU A 485 -34.54 95.04 64.85
CA LEU A 485 -35.00 96.19 65.66
C LEU A 485 -35.95 95.79 66.78
#